data_AF-A0AA45AMY0-F1
#
_entry.id   AF-A0AA45AMY0-F1
#
_cell.length_a   1.000
_cell.length_b   1.000
_cell.length_c   1.000
_cell.angle_alpha   90.00
_cell.angle_beta   90.00
_cell.angle_gamma   90.00
#
_symmetry.space_group_name_H-M   'P 1'
#
loop_
_entity.id
_entity.type
_entity.pdbx_description
1 polymer ?
#
loop_
_entity_poly.entity_id
_entity_poly.type
_entity_poly.pdbx_seq_one_letter_code
_entity_poly.pdbx_strand_id
1 'polypeptide(L)'
;MYPTLGTGIGLTLQCLRYFGLLPYACFEHITSDPAVAQRLQALYGQPDMVELYPGLLSEDAKPLMIPGSGLCAPYTLSRAILSDAVSLVRGDRFYTIDYHTGNLTN
;
A
#
# COMPACT_ATOMS: atom_id res chain seq x y z
N MET A 1 7.20 -25.90 19.44
CA MET A 1 8.00 -25.58 18.23
C MET A 1 7.02 -25.51 17.08
N TYR A 2 6.34 -24.37 16.91
CA TYR A 2 5.29 -24.24 15.89
C TYR A 2 5.92 -23.85 14.56
N PRO A 3 5.70 -24.62 13.48
CA PRO A 3 5.97 -24.18 12.12
C PRO A 3 4.74 -23.42 11.63
N THR A 4 4.75 -22.09 11.69
CA THR A 4 3.61 -21.26 11.24
C THR A 4 3.82 -20.79 9.80
N LEU A 5 2.89 -21.21 8.94
CA LEU A 5 2.51 -20.64 7.63
C LEU A 5 3.64 -20.11 6.73
N GLY A 6 4.18 -21.02 5.90
CA GLY A 6 3.85 -21.01 4.48
C GLY A 6 3.98 -19.71 3.68
N THR A 7 5.07 -18.97 3.81
CA THR A 7 5.88 -18.37 2.72
C THR A 7 6.94 -17.51 3.39
N GLY A 8 8.19 -17.97 3.42
CA GLY A 8 9.33 -17.28 4.05
C GLY A 8 9.81 -16.04 3.29
N ILE A 9 8.90 -15.12 2.95
CA ILE A 9 9.17 -13.83 2.34
C ILE A 9 8.29 -12.80 3.05
N GLY A 10 8.94 -11.90 3.77
CA GLY A 10 8.33 -10.69 4.30
C GLY A 10 7.73 -9.84 3.18
N LEU A 11 6.49 -10.13 2.82
CA LEU A 11 5.81 -9.55 1.65
C LEU A 11 5.74 -8.03 1.73
N THR A 12 5.60 -7.45 2.93
CA THR A 12 5.56 -5.99 3.09
C THR A 12 6.87 -5.33 2.68
N LEU A 13 8.01 -5.85 3.15
CA LEU A 13 9.32 -5.29 2.81
C LEU A 13 9.62 -5.43 1.31
N GLN A 14 9.25 -6.57 0.72
CA GLN A 14 9.43 -6.82 -0.71
C GLN A 14 8.54 -5.90 -1.57
N CYS A 15 7.29 -5.67 -1.16
CA CYS A 15 6.39 -4.72 -1.81
C CYS A 15 6.92 -3.28 -1.72
N LEU A 16 7.41 -2.84 -0.56
CA LEU A 16 7.99 -1.51 -0.41
C LEU A 16 9.21 -1.33 -1.32
N ARG A 17 10.11 -2.31 -1.38
CA ARG A 17 11.26 -2.29 -2.30
C ARG A 17 10.83 -2.21 -3.76
N TYR A 18 9.77 -2.93 -4.15
CA TYR A 18 9.21 -2.86 -5.49
C TYR A 18 8.68 -1.46 -5.85
N PHE A 19 8.05 -0.78 -4.90
CA PHE A 19 7.58 0.61 -5.07
C PHE A 19 8.68 1.67 -4.86
N GLY A 20 9.93 1.27 -4.57
CA GLY A 20 11.04 2.18 -4.26
C GLY A 20 10.85 2.95 -2.95
N LEU A 21 10.16 2.35 -1.97
CA LEU A 21 9.91 2.90 -0.65
C LEU A 21 10.96 2.44 0.36
N LEU A 22 11.17 3.25 1.40
CA LEU A 22 12.09 2.92 2.48
C LEU A 22 11.51 1.75 3.30
N PRO A 23 12.30 0.68 3.54
CA PRO A 23 11.87 -0.41 4.41
C PRO A 23 11.72 0.07 5.85
N TYR A 24 10.76 -0.51 6.58
CA TYR A 24 10.53 -0.18 7.98
C TYR A 24 11.64 -0.79 8.87
N ALA A 25 12.40 0.06 9.56
CA ALA A 25 13.44 -0.38 10.50
C ALA A 25 12.87 -0.82 11.86
N CYS A 26 11.71 -0.30 12.27
CA CYS A 26 11.05 -0.60 13.54
C CYS A 26 9.51 -0.57 13.37
N PHE A 27 8.78 -1.18 14.31
CA PHE A 27 7.31 -1.22 14.28
C PHE A 27 6.66 0.16 14.43
N GLU A 28 7.35 1.11 15.06
CA GLU A 28 6.90 2.50 15.22
C GLU A 28 6.90 3.29 13.90
N HIS A 29 7.63 2.82 12.89
CA HIS A 29 7.56 3.42 11.54
C HIS A 29 6.34 2.95 10.75
N ILE A 30 5.68 1.87 11.18
CA ILE A 30 4.46 1.36 10.53
C ILE A 30 3.26 2.15 11.04
N THR A 31 3.15 2.33 12.35
CA THR A 31 2.01 2.95 13.00
C THR A 31 2.41 3.84 14.15
N SER A 32 1.69 4.96 14.29
CA SER A 32 1.78 5.90 15.40
C SER A 32 1.05 5.41 16.65
N ASP A 33 0.20 4.39 16.56
CA ASP A 33 -0.49 3.80 17.70
C ASP A 33 0.42 2.80 18.45
N PRO A 34 0.87 3.11 19.67
CA PRO A 34 1.77 2.24 20.43
C PRO A 34 1.14 0.90 20.79
N ALA A 35 -0.20 0.80 20.89
CA ALA A 35 -0.89 -0.44 21.20
C ALA A 35 -0.86 -1.41 20.01
N VAL A 36 -1.01 -0.88 18.79
CA VAL A 36 -0.92 -1.67 17.55
C VAL A 36 0.52 -2.09 17.29
N ALA A 37 1.50 -1.19 17.49
CA ALA A 37 2.92 -1.52 17.35
C ALA A 37 3.35 -2.66 18.30
N GLN A 38 2.93 -2.62 19.56
CA GLN A 38 3.22 -3.70 20.52
C GLN A 38 2.57 -5.05 20.12
N ARG A 39 1.33 -5.01 19.59
CA ARG A 39 0.65 -6.22 19.11
C ARG A 39 1.36 -6.80 17.89
N LEU A 40 1.77 -5.96 16.94
CA LEU A 40 2.55 -6.39 15.78
C LEU A 40 3.88 -7.00 16.20
N GLN A 41 4.56 -6.40 17.18
CA GLN A 41 5.80 -6.94 17.73
C GLN A 41 5.58 -8.30 18.40
N ALA A 42 4.51 -8.46 19.19
CA ALA A 42 4.19 -9.73 19.83
C ALA A 42 3.83 -10.85 18.84
N LEU A 43 3.22 -10.50 17.71
CA LEU A 43 2.80 -11.47 16.68
C LEU A 43 3.95 -11.85 15.73
N TYR A 44 4.74 -10.88 15.27
CA TYR A 44 5.72 -11.08 14.19
C TYR A 44 7.18 -11.05 14.66
N GLY A 45 7.49 -10.45 15.82
CA GLY A 45 8.83 -10.33 16.38
C GLY A 45 9.76 -9.35 15.62
N GLN A 46 9.78 -9.43 14.29
CA GLN A 46 10.55 -8.56 13.39
C GLN A 46 9.63 -7.80 12.42
N PRO A 47 9.93 -6.52 12.11
CA PRO A 47 9.11 -5.72 11.18
C PRO A 47 9.12 -6.30 9.76
N ASP A 48 10.21 -6.95 9.36
CA ASP A 48 10.34 -7.59 8.04
C ASP A 48 9.38 -8.76 7.86
N MET A 49 8.94 -9.41 8.94
CA MET A 49 8.07 -10.59 8.90
C MET A 49 6.58 -10.23 8.81
N VAL A 50 6.24 -8.94 8.84
CA VAL A 50 4.85 -8.48 8.74
C VAL A 50 4.32 -8.78 7.33
N GLU A 51 3.19 -9.48 7.28
CA GLU A 51 2.48 -9.77 6.03
C GLU A 51 1.89 -8.50 5.40
N LEU A 52 1.69 -8.52 4.08
CA LEU A 52 1.22 -7.36 3.33
C LEU A 52 -0.10 -6.79 3.87
N TYR A 53 -1.08 -7.66 4.11
CA TYR A 53 -2.42 -7.23 4.53
C TYR A 53 -2.43 -6.51 5.89
N PRO A 54 -1.92 -7.10 6.99
CA PRO A 54 -1.84 -6.41 8.27
C PRO A 54 -0.91 -5.20 8.20
N GLY A 55 0.21 -5.26 7.47
CA GLY A 55 1.11 -4.13 7.27
C GLY A 55 0.40 -2.91 6.66
N LEU A 56 -0.34 -3.11 5.56
CA LEU A 56 -1.09 -2.05 4.88
C LEU A 56 -2.22 -1.46 5.74
N LEU A 57 -2.91 -2.30 6.51
CA LEU A 57 -4.02 -1.84 7.35
C LEU A 57 -3.55 -1.10 8.61
N SER A 58 -2.39 -1.47 9.13
CA SER A 58 -1.79 -0.79 10.28
C SER A 58 -1.06 0.50 9.92
N GLU A 59 -0.80 0.73 8.63
CA GLU A 59 -0.05 1.90 8.18
C GLU A 59 -0.79 3.20 8.50
N ASP A 60 -0.07 4.20 9.00
CA ASP A 60 -0.64 5.50 9.31
C ASP A 60 -1.25 6.20 8.08
N ALA A 61 -2.39 6.82 8.30
CA ALA A 61 -3.03 7.70 7.32
C ALA A 61 -2.17 8.93 7.03
N LYS A 62 -2.21 9.42 5.78
CA LYS A 62 -1.61 10.71 5.44
C LYS A 62 -2.23 11.83 6.28
N PRO A 63 -1.44 12.84 6.69
CA PRO A 63 -1.97 13.96 7.45
C PRO A 63 -3.01 14.73 6.65
N LEU A 64 -4.09 15.12 7.32
CA LEU A 64 -5.15 15.95 6.77
C LEU A 64 -4.57 17.32 6.36
N MET A 65 -4.82 17.74 5.12
CA MET A 65 -4.41 19.06 4.61
C MET A 65 -5.67 19.85 4.24
N ILE A 66 -5.86 21.05 4.82
CA ILE A 66 -7.03 21.92 4.59
C ILE A 66 -6.55 23.29 4.05
N PRO A 67 -7.04 23.78 2.89
CA PRO A 67 -7.91 23.11 1.92
C PRO A 67 -7.08 22.13 1.05
N GLY A 68 -7.39 20.83 1.07
CA GLY A 68 -6.54 19.81 0.44
C GLY A 68 -7.14 18.41 0.40
N SER A 69 -6.30 17.38 0.33
CA SER A 69 -6.68 15.99 0.02
C SER A 69 -7.72 15.41 0.98
N GLY A 70 -8.93 15.12 0.48
CA GLY A 70 -9.99 14.44 1.25
C GLY A 70 -9.77 12.94 1.43
N LEU A 71 -9.00 12.31 0.54
CA LEU A 71 -8.66 10.88 0.62
C LEU A 71 -7.34 10.71 1.39
N CYS A 72 -7.42 10.73 2.73
CA CYS A 72 -6.27 10.56 3.62
C CYS A 72 -5.93 9.07 3.84
N ALA A 73 -5.64 8.37 2.74
CA ALA A 73 -5.23 6.97 2.79
C ALA A 73 -3.74 6.82 3.15
N PRO A 74 -3.31 5.65 3.66
CA PRO A 74 -1.90 5.35 3.93
C PRO A 74 -1.02 5.48 2.68
N TYR A 75 0.29 5.66 2.87
CA TYR A 75 1.21 5.97 1.77
C TYR A 75 1.30 4.82 0.76
N THR A 76 1.50 3.60 1.22
CA THR A 76 1.64 2.43 0.35
C THR A 76 0.34 2.15 -0.40
N LEU A 77 -0.79 2.16 0.31
CA LEU A 77 -2.12 1.91 -0.25
C LEU A 77 -2.52 2.97 -1.28
N SER A 78 -2.33 4.25 -0.97
CA SER A 78 -2.63 5.34 -1.90
C SER A 78 -1.78 5.28 -3.17
N ARG A 79 -0.50 4.92 -3.05
CA ARG A 79 0.39 4.78 -4.21
C ARG A 79 -0.01 3.61 -5.10
N ALA A 80 -0.39 2.48 -4.49
CA ALA A 80 -0.89 1.31 -5.23
C ALA A 80 -2.17 1.65 -6.01
N ILE A 81 -3.17 2.24 -5.35
CA ILE A 81 -4.45 2.59 -5.99
C ILE A 81 -4.25 3.61 -7.12
N LEU A 82 -3.45 4.65 -6.90
CA LEU A 82 -3.21 5.67 -7.93
C LEU A 82 -2.44 5.09 -9.11
N SER A 83 -1.48 4.19 -8.87
CA SER A 83 -0.75 3.52 -9.94
C SER A 83 -1.66 2.61 -10.76
N ASP A 84 -2.59 1.91 -10.10
CA ASP A 84 -3.58 1.05 -10.74
C ASP A 84 -4.55 1.87 -11.60
N ALA A 85 -5.12 2.95 -11.04
CA ALA A 85 -6.00 3.85 -11.78
C ALA A 85 -5.34 4.43 -13.04
N VAL A 86 -4.06 4.84 -12.95
CA VAL A 86 -3.31 5.30 -14.12
C VAL A 86 -3.12 4.19 -15.16
N SER A 87 -2.87 2.95 -14.71
CA SER A 87 -2.68 1.80 -15.59
C SER A 87 -3.98 1.42 -16.29
N LEU A 88 -5.12 1.48 -15.61
CA LEU A 88 -6.44 1.24 -16.20
C LEU A 88 -6.76 2.27 -17.30
N VAL A 89 -6.52 3.56 -17.04
CA VAL A 89 -6.79 4.62 -18.03
C VAL A 89 -5.84 4.51 -19.23
N ARG A 90 -4.55 4.27 -19.00
CA ARG A 90 -3.55 4.20 -20.08
C ARG A 90 -3.56 2.88 -20.85
N GLY A 91 -4.04 1.81 -20.22
CA GLY A 91 -4.14 0.49 -20.83
C GLY A 91 -5.41 0.30 -21.66
N ASP A 92 -6.43 1.12 -21.46
CA ASP A 92 -7.67 1.03 -22.20
C ASP A 92 -7.58 1.75 -23.56
N ARG A 93 -7.81 1.01 -24.65
CA ARG A 93 -7.84 1.56 -26.00
C ARG A 93 -8.91 2.66 -26.15
N PHE A 94 -10.04 2.53 -25.47
CA PHE A 94 -11.17 3.45 -25.59
C PHE A 94 -10.87 4.79 -24.91
N TYR A 95 -9.99 4.81 -23.90
CA TYR A 95 -9.54 6.03 -23.24
C TYR A 95 -8.23 6.59 -23.80
N THR A 96 -7.62 5.93 -24.79
CA THR A 96 -6.35 6.36 -25.39
C THR A 96 -6.48 6.55 -26.90
N ILE A 97 -6.39 5.48 -27.67
CA ILE A 97 -6.28 5.50 -29.14
C ILE A 97 -7.64 5.84 -29.78
N ASP A 98 -8.71 5.23 -29.28
CA ASP A 98 -10.04 5.32 -29.87
C ASP A 98 -10.89 6.46 -29.26
N TYR A 99 -10.30 7.35 -28.44
CA TYR A 99 -10.99 8.45 -27.78
C TYR A 99 -11.19 9.66 -28.72
N HIS A 100 -11.97 9.47 -29.79
CA HIS A 100 -12.30 10.53 -30.75
C HIS A 100 -13.79 10.51 -31.13
N THR A 101 -14.31 11.66 -31.58
CA THR A 101 -15.74 11.88 -31.85
C THR A 101 -16.36 10.82 -32.75
N GLY A 102 -15.65 10.37 -33.79
CA GLY A 102 -16.13 9.33 -34.72
C GLY A 102 -16.39 7.94 -34.11
N ASN A 103 -15.81 7.63 -32.95
CA ASN A 103 -16.04 6.37 -32.22
C ASN A 103 -16.89 6.56 -30.96
N LEU A 104 -17.22 7.81 -30.60
CA LEU A 104 -18.03 8.15 -29.43
C LEU A 104 -19.53 8.30 -29.75
N THR A 105 -19.88 8.40 -31.03
CA THR A 105 -21.26 8.51 -31.51
C THR A 105 -21.60 7.37 -32.47
N ASN A 106 -22.85 6.89 -32.43
CA ASN A 106 -23.38 5.80 -33.28
C ASN A 106 -23.45 6.19 -34.76
#